data_AF-A0A3D3T1Y3-F1
#
_entry.id   AF-A0A3D3T1Y3-F1
#
_cell.length_a   1.000
_cell.length_b   1.000
_cell.length_c   1.000
_cell.angle_alpha   90.00
_cell.angle_beta   90.00
_cell.angle_gamma   90.00
#
_symmetry.space_group_name_H-M   'P 1'
#
loop_
_entity.id
_entity.type
_entity.pdbx_description
1 polymer ?
#
loop_
_entity_poly.entity_id
_entity_poly.type
_entity_poly.pdbx_seq_one_letter_code
_entity_poly.pdbx_strand_id
1 'polypeptide(L)'
;FSPRQSGLRSTTTTEQDEAIHKQDVSVFPLAFPLLAGPGAITTLFLFVSSSTVSPLPWDILLVLVAVLLTTLIALLYAPILTRSLGETGANVVSRLLGLLLAALAVQFMVDGIKASFLT
;
A
#
# COMPACT_ATOMS: atom_id res chain seq x y z
N PHE A 1 -57.59 -2.66 -21.42
CA PHE A 1 -56.97 -1.35 -21.19
C PHE A 1 -55.58 -1.60 -20.62
N SER A 2 -54.54 -1.45 -21.44
CA SER A 2 -53.13 -1.56 -21.02
C SER A 2 -52.62 -0.17 -20.66
N PRO A 3 -51.77 -0.07 -19.62
CA PRO A 3 -50.59 0.76 -19.76
C PRO A 3 -49.30 0.00 -19.40
N ARG A 4 -48.50 -0.25 -20.44
CA ARG A 4 -47.08 0.14 -20.60
C ARG A 4 -46.03 -0.26 -19.53
N GLN A 5 -45.24 -1.28 -19.90
CA GLN A 5 -43.78 -1.26 -20.13
C GLN A 5 -42.84 -0.41 -19.25
N SER A 6 -41.71 -1.07 -18.96
CA SER A 6 -40.34 -0.51 -19.00
C SER A 6 -39.72 -0.06 -17.67
N GLY A 7 -38.57 -0.66 -17.41
CA GLY A 7 -37.66 -0.25 -16.36
C GLY A 7 -36.66 -1.36 -16.12
N LEU A 8 -35.60 -1.37 -16.93
CA LEU A 8 -34.32 -2.02 -16.64
C LEU A 8 -34.11 -2.14 -15.12
N ARG A 9 -33.59 -3.29 -14.65
CA ARG A 9 -32.76 -3.31 -13.44
C ARG A 9 -31.60 -2.34 -13.67
N SER A 10 -31.87 -1.05 -13.53
CA SER A 10 -30.89 -0.02 -13.35
C SER A 10 -30.43 -0.29 -11.94
N THR A 11 -29.31 -1.00 -11.85
CA THR A 11 -28.44 -0.94 -10.68
C THR A 11 -28.25 0.54 -10.42
N THR A 12 -29.01 1.09 -9.47
CA THR A 12 -28.95 2.52 -9.19
C THR A 12 -27.50 2.82 -8.80
N THR A 13 -26.94 3.90 -9.33
CA THR A 13 -25.57 4.37 -9.04
C THR A 13 -25.28 4.40 -7.53
N THR A 14 -26.33 4.53 -6.72
CA THR A 14 -26.36 4.40 -5.27
C THR A 14 -25.81 3.07 -4.71
N GLU A 15 -26.03 1.93 -5.37
CA GLU A 15 -25.49 0.63 -4.92
C GLU A 15 -23.98 0.48 -5.22
N GLN A 16 -23.48 1.15 -6.27
CA GLN A 16 -22.03 1.21 -6.55
C GLN A 16 -21.32 2.13 -5.55
N ASP A 17 -21.93 3.25 -5.16
CA ASP A 17 -21.40 4.14 -4.12
C ASP A 17 -21.43 3.49 -2.73
N GLU A 18 -22.41 2.63 -2.43
CA GLU A 18 -22.47 1.89 -1.16
C GLU A 18 -21.39 0.80 -1.06
N ALA A 19 -20.96 0.21 -2.19
CA ALA A 19 -19.83 -0.71 -2.24
C ALA A 19 -18.49 -0.01 -2.00
N ILE A 20 -18.38 1.29 -2.33
CA ILE A 20 -17.21 2.12 -1.99
C ILE A 20 -17.19 2.44 -0.48
N HIS A 21 -18.37 2.51 0.15
CA HIS A 21 -18.53 2.90 1.55
C HIS A 21 -18.61 1.74 2.55
N LYS A 22 -18.55 0.49 2.09
CA LYS A 22 -18.39 -0.66 2.97
C LYS A 22 -16.96 -0.66 3.49
N GLN A 23 -16.74 0.08 4.58
CA GLN A 23 -15.51 0.06 5.36
C GLN A 23 -15.31 -1.36 5.89
N ASP A 24 -14.69 -2.20 5.06
CA ASP A 24 -14.27 -3.53 5.46
C ASP A 24 -13.27 -3.36 6.59
N VAL A 25 -13.70 -3.76 7.78
CA VAL A 25 -12.94 -3.72 9.05
C VAL A 25 -11.59 -4.48 8.95
N SER A 26 -11.34 -5.18 7.84
CA SER A 26 -10.03 -5.73 7.44
C SER A 26 -8.96 -4.70 7.04
N VAL A 27 -9.28 -3.39 6.94
CA VAL A 27 -8.25 -2.34 6.73
C VAL A 27 -7.13 -2.44 7.78
N PHE A 28 -7.45 -2.93 8.98
CA PHE A 28 -6.51 -3.16 10.07
C PHE A 28 -6.34 -4.69 10.23
N PRO A 29 -5.30 -5.33 9.66
CA PRO A 29 -3.88 -5.03 9.83
C PRO A 29 -3.11 -4.90 8.53
N LEU A 30 -3.74 -5.00 7.36
CA LEU A 30 -3.09 -5.01 6.04
C LEU A 30 -2.71 -3.62 5.54
N ALA A 31 -3.40 -2.57 5.98
CA ALA A 31 -3.05 -1.19 5.61
C ALA A 31 -1.67 -0.78 6.15
N PHE A 32 -1.26 -1.27 7.33
CA PHE A 32 0.07 -0.99 7.88
C PHE A 32 1.20 -1.58 7.02
N PRO A 33 1.17 -2.87 6.63
CA PRO A 33 2.08 -3.45 5.65
C PRO A 33 2.08 -2.73 4.31
N LEU A 34 0.92 -2.26 3.84
CA LEU A 34 0.85 -1.49 2.60
C LEU A 34 1.48 -0.10 2.73
N LEU A 35 1.33 0.57 3.87
CA LEU A 35 1.95 1.87 4.16
C LEU A 35 3.47 1.76 4.36
N ALA A 36 3.93 0.76 5.13
CA ALA A 36 5.36 0.52 5.32
C ALA A 36 6.02 -0.04 4.04
N GLY A 37 5.29 -0.86 3.30
CA GLY A 37 5.77 -1.60 2.15
C GLY A 37 6.61 -2.83 2.55
N PRO A 38 6.59 -3.89 1.73
CA PRO A 38 7.31 -5.14 2.03
C PRO A 38 8.83 -4.93 2.09
N GLY A 39 9.39 -4.00 1.31
CA GLY A 39 10.81 -3.68 1.32
C GLY A 39 11.28 -3.07 2.65
N ALA A 40 10.54 -2.09 3.18
CA ALA A 40 10.89 -1.46 4.45
C ALA A 40 10.79 -2.44 5.63
N ILE A 41 9.79 -3.34 5.60
CA ILE A 41 9.64 -4.40 6.60
C ILE A 41 10.87 -5.32 6.57
N THR A 42 11.30 -5.78 5.40
CA THR A 42 12.49 -6.62 5.25
C THR A 42 13.74 -5.92 5.76
N THR A 43 13.97 -4.65 5.39
CA THR A 43 15.13 -3.89 5.85
C THR A 43 15.14 -3.72 7.36
N LEU A 44 13.99 -3.38 7.96
CA LEU A 44 13.87 -3.27 9.41
C LEU A 44 14.15 -4.62 10.09
N PHE A 45 13.66 -5.72 9.52
CA PHE A 45 13.90 -7.06 10.05
C PHE A 45 15.39 -7.45 10.01
N LEU A 46 16.09 -7.17 8.91
CA LEU A 46 17.55 -7.36 8.81
C LEU A 46 18.31 -6.50 9.81
N PHE A 47 17.89 -5.24 9.98
CA PHE A 47 18.49 -4.30 10.93
C PHE A 47 18.36 -4.80 12.37
N VAL A 48 17.14 -5.21 12.76
CA VAL A 48 16.85 -5.76 14.10
C VAL A 48 17.55 -7.10 14.33
N SER A 49 17.60 -7.97 13.32
CA SER A 49 18.30 -9.26 13.38
C SER A 49 19.82 -9.10 13.59
N SER A 50 20.40 -8.04 13.03
CA SER A 50 21.82 -7.74 13.17
C SER A 50 22.17 -7.03 14.49
N SER A 51 21.20 -6.36 15.12
CA SER A 51 21.38 -5.67 16.40
C SER A 51 21.26 -6.63 17.58
N THR A 52 22.38 -7.20 18.00
CA THR A 52 22.46 -8.01 19.22
C THR A 52 22.57 -7.08 20.45
N VAL A 53 21.45 -6.97 21.17
CA VAL A 53 21.38 -6.56 22.60
C VAL A 53 21.84 -5.12 22.93
N SER A 54 20.93 -4.15 22.78
CA SER A 54 21.00 -2.86 23.48
C SER A 54 19.59 -2.26 23.62
N PRO A 55 19.35 -1.33 24.58
CA PRO A 55 18.08 -0.61 24.66
C PRO A 55 17.77 0.05 23.32
N LEU A 56 16.48 0.23 22.99
CA LEU A 56 16.03 0.78 21.69
C LEU A 56 16.96 1.92 21.26
N PRO A 57 17.75 1.76 20.18
CA PRO A 57 18.69 2.78 19.77
C PRO A 57 17.92 4.03 19.36
N TRP A 58 18.44 5.20 19.76
CA TRP A 58 17.83 6.51 19.50
C TRP A 58 17.53 6.74 18.01
N ASP A 59 18.32 6.09 17.15
CA ASP A 59 18.18 6.10 15.69
C ASP A 59 16.82 5.56 15.23
N ILE A 60 16.29 4.50 15.86
CA ILE A 60 14.97 3.94 15.50
C ILE A 60 13.86 4.92 15.84
N LEU A 61 13.96 5.62 16.98
CA LEU A 61 13.00 6.65 17.36
C LEU A 61 13.02 7.81 16.36
N LEU A 62 14.21 8.21 15.92
CA LEU A 62 14.40 9.27 14.94
C LEU A 62 13.77 8.90 13.58
N VAL A 63 14.01 7.66 13.11
CA VAL A 63 13.39 7.12 11.88
C VAL A 63 11.87 7.06 12.01
N LEU A 64 11.34 6.58 13.14
CA LEU A 64 9.90 6.51 13.38
C LEU A 64 9.25 7.89 13.29
N VAL A 65 9.82 8.88 13.97
CA VAL A 65 9.32 10.26 13.95
C VAL A 65 9.39 10.84 12.53
N ALA A 66 10.47 10.59 11.79
CA ALA A 66 10.62 11.02 10.40
C ALA A 66 9.55 10.39 9.48
N VAL A 67 9.26 9.09 9.62
CA VAL A 67 8.22 8.40 8.85
C VAL A 67 6.83 8.94 9.19
N LEU A 68 6.53 9.17 10.47
CA LEU A 68 5.26 9.77 10.89
C LEU A 68 5.06 11.16 10.32
N LEU A 69 6.08 12.02 10.41
CA LEU A 69 6.06 13.38 9.84
C LEU A 69 5.88 13.35 8.33
N THR A 70 6.62 12.50 7.63
CA THR A 70 6.51 12.34 6.17
C THR A 70 5.11 11.88 5.78
N THR A 71 4.57 10.90 6.49
CA THR A 71 3.21 10.40 6.26
C THR A 71 2.16 11.48 6.52
N LEU A 72 2.30 12.24 7.61
CA LEU A 72 1.41 13.34 7.95
C LEU A 72 1.40 14.41 6.86
N ILE A 73 2.58 14.82 6.38
CA ILE A 73 2.72 15.77 5.27
C ILE A 73 2.06 15.21 4.01
N ALA A 74 2.36 13.95 3.65
CA ALA A 74 1.76 13.31 2.48
C ALA A 74 0.22 13.28 2.55
N LEU A 75 -0.35 12.99 3.72
CA LEU A 75 -1.79 13.03 3.94
C LEU A 75 -2.37 14.44 3.82
N LEU A 76 -1.66 15.46 4.32
CA LEU A 76 -2.10 16.85 4.21
C LEU A 76 -2.14 17.32 2.74
N TYR A 77 -1.19 16.85 1.92
CA TYR A 77 -1.14 17.12 0.48
C TYR A 77 -1.92 16.13 -0.38
N ALA A 78 -2.55 15.11 0.21
CA ALA A 78 -3.31 14.10 -0.52
C ALA A 78 -4.37 14.67 -1.48
N PRO A 79 -5.15 15.72 -1.14
CA PRO A 79 -6.16 16.29 -2.06
C PRO A 79 -5.54 16.94 -3.30
N ILE A 80 -4.33 17.48 -3.17
CA ILE A 80 -3.60 18.10 -4.27
C ILE A 80 -2.98 17.00 -5.13
N LEU A 81 -2.43 15.97 -4.49
CA LEU A 81 -1.82 14.82 -5.17
C LEU A 81 -2.84 14.06 -6.01
N THR A 82 -4.04 13.80 -5.46
CA THR A 82 -5.13 13.12 -6.19
C THR A 82 -5.58 13.92 -7.40
N ARG A 83 -5.69 15.26 -7.27
CA ARG A 83 -6.08 16.13 -8.38
C ARG A 83 -4.98 16.27 -9.45
N SER A 84 -3.71 16.21 -9.05
CA SER A 84 -2.58 16.29 -9.98
C SER A 84 -2.32 14.98 -10.74
N LEU A 85 -2.56 13.82 -10.13
CA LEU A 85 -2.37 12.53 -10.78
C LEU A 85 -3.47 12.24 -11.80
N GLY A 86 -4.71 12.65 -11.52
CA GLY A 86 -5.86 12.33 -12.37
C GLY A 86 -6.06 10.83 -12.57
N GLU A 87 -7.04 10.44 -13.39
CA GLU A 87 -7.32 9.01 -13.62
C GLU A 87 -6.19 8.29 -14.38
N THR A 88 -5.64 8.93 -15.40
CA THR A 88 -4.57 8.34 -16.21
C THR A 88 -3.29 8.17 -15.38
N GLY A 89 -2.90 9.16 -14.58
CA GLY A 89 -1.72 9.06 -13.73
C GLY A 89 -1.88 8.01 -12.63
N ALA A 90 -3.06 7.93 -12.01
CA ALA A 90 -3.35 6.87 -11.03
C ALA A 90 -3.21 5.46 -11.64
N ASN A 91 -3.73 5.26 -12.86
CA ASN A 91 -3.63 3.98 -13.58
C ASN A 91 -2.18 3.63 -13.93
N VAL A 92 -1.38 4.62 -14.36
CA VAL A 92 0.05 4.44 -14.63
C VAL A 92 0.80 4.07 -13.35
N VAL A 93 0.59 4.79 -12.26
CA VAL A 93 1.23 4.52 -10.96
C VAL A 93 0.90 3.11 -10.49
N SER A 94 -0.37 2.68 -10.59
CA SER A 94 -0.77 1.31 -10.24
C SER A 94 -0.01 0.25 -11.06
N ARG A 95 0.13 0.45 -12.37
CA ARG A 95 0.93 -0.44 -13.23
C ARG A 95 2.41 -0.45 -12.85
N LEU A 96 2.98 0.72 -12.55
CA LEU A 96 4.38 0.84 -12.14
C LEU A 96 4.64 0.17 -10.79
N LEU A 97 3.76 0.34 -9.80
CA LEU A 97 3.84 -0.37 -8.53
C LEU A 97 3.79 -1.89 -8.75
N GLY A 98 2.88 -2.37 -9.59
CA GLY A 98 2.82 -3.80 -9.96
C GLY A 98 4.11 -4.31 -10.62
N LEU A 99 4.67 -3.54 -11.54
CA LEU A 99 5.94 -3.89 -12.20
C LEU A 99 7.13 -3.87 -11.24
N LEU A 100 7.20 -2.87 -10.35
CA LEU A 100 8.23 -2.77 -9.30
C LEU A 100 8.14 -3.95 -8.33
N LEU A 101 6.93 -4.31 -7.89
CA LEU A 101 6.72 -5.46 -7.01
C LEU A 101 7.15 -6.77 -7.69
N ALA A 102 6.85 -6.95 -8.98
CA ALA A 102 7.31 -8.11 -9.73
C ALA A 102 8.85 -8.17 -9.82
N ALA A 103 9.49 -7.03 -10.10
CA ALA A 103 10.95 -6.94 -10.13
C ALA A 103 11.58 -7.25 -8.76
N LEU A 104 11.04 -6.69 -7.68
CA LEU A 104 11.49 -6.97 -6.31
C LEU A 104 11.28 -8.44 -5.92
N ALA A 105 10.17 -9.05 -6.34
CA ALA A 105 9.93 -10.48 -6.08
C ALA A 105 10.99 -11.35 -6.76
N VAL A 106 11.34 -11.06 -8.02
CA VAL A 106 12.42 -11.77 -8.73
C VAL A 106 13.78 -11.53 -8.05
N GLN A 107 14.06 -10.29 -7.64
CA GLN A 107 15.28 -9.94 -6.89
C GLN A 107 15.41 -10.78 -5.61
N PHE A 108 14.38 -10.80 -4.76
CA PHE A 108 14.37 -11.58 -3.52
C PHE A 108 14.43 -13.08 -3.76
N MET A 109 13.82 -13.60 -4.84
CA MET A 109 13.93 -15.01 -5.22
C MET A 109 15.37 -15.37 -5.57
N VAL A 110 16.04 -14.54 -6.37
CA VAL A 110 17.45 -14.75 -6.75
C VAL A 110 18.36 -14.65 -5.53
N ASP A 111 18.15 -13.65 -4.66
CA ASP A 111 18.94 -13.45 -3.45
C ASP A 111 18.77 -14.63 -2.47
N GLY A 112 17.54 -15.16 -2.32
CA GLY A 112 17.28 -16.36 -1.53
C GLY A 112 17.95 -17.62 -2.07
N ILE A 113 17.91 -17.83 -3.39
CA ILE A 113 18.60 -18.95 -4.04
C ILE A 113 20.13 -18.84 -3.85
N LYS A 114 20.70 -17.66 -4.06
CA LYS A 114 22.14 -17.42 -3.85
C LYS A 114 22.55 -17.71 -2.40
N ALA A 115 21.78 -17.21 -1.43
CA ALA A 115 22.05 -17.46 -0.02
C ALA A 115 22.05 -18.96 0.32
N SER A 116 21.17 -19.75 -0.31
CA SER A 116 21.08 -21.20 -0.10
C SER A 116 22.20 -22.01 -0.76
N PHE A 117 22.81 -21.53 -1.85
CA PHE A 117 23.90 -22.24 -2.54
C PHE A 117 25.30 -21.78 -2.08
N LEU A 118 25.41 -20.60 -1.47
CA LEU A 118 26.67 -20.03 -0.97
C LEU A 118 26.91 -20.24 0.54
N THR A 119 25.99 -20.95 1.22
CA THR A 119 26.12 -21.44 2.60
C THR A 119 26.45 -22.92 2.57
#